data_AF-C0NPN6-F1
#
_entry.id   AF-C0NPN6-F1
#
_cell.length_a   1.000
_cell.length_b   1.000
_cell.length_c   1.000
_cell.angle_alpha   90.00
_cell.angle_beta   90.00
_cell.angle_gamma   90.00
#
_symmetry.space_group_name_H-M   'P 1'
#
loop_
_entity.id
_entity.type
_entity.pdbx_description
1 polymer ?
#
loop_
_entity_poly.entity_id
_entity_poly.type
_entity_poly.pdbx_seq_one_letter_code
_entity_poly.pdbx_strand_id
1 'polypeptide(L)'
;MTTSAECFLEVGACGDIRYLFKDGKQIIVNGTLSIDLSSIPLLEDTTRVEGERVTHEKRYTKSNTILIKDSDFPNVPRIDYHTMRHGTWSDCLPIEFGHGTDHPETVFKLAAWKTKLVHRDATFLSRLVNSDNIVRLVSIVTVEGRFAGYGMDLLYELRSPLGPTTERLKEMLPDFIQDTVEYLHQTAHIYHCDIRMSNIMVNGQGRLKLIDFDIAEIDVSASPRTYFPTAQFFLGICHRLDHLDVGMSVFLMFMVLSDTREEIPANALDPFNFYIDNNLQRSAYFQHVQDAVQGKLRAHLERPDAELSMPYNHGEC
;
A
#
# COMPACT_ATOMS: atom_id res chain seq x y z
N MET A 1 -1.06 -10.01 -21.83
CA MET A 1 -0.49 -9.47 -23.08
C MET A 1 -1.32 -10.00 -24.25
N THR A 2 -2.42 -9.34 -24.57
CA THR A 2 -3.16 -9.56 -25.81
C THR A 2 -2.75 -8.48 -26.78
N THR A 3 -2.12 -8.91 -27.86
CA THR A 3 -1.66 -8.16 -29.01
C THR A 3 -2.85 -7.63 -29.83
N SER A 4 -2.92 -6.31 -30.04
CA SER A 4 -3.64 -5.74 -31.20
C SER A 4 -2.98 -4.45 -31.70
N ALA A 5 -2.59 -4.50 -32.98
CA ALA A 5 -2.29 -3.43 -33.93
C ALA A 5 -1.38 -2.26 -33.48
N GLU A 6 -0.07 -2.53 -33.61
CA GLU A 6 1.03 -1.60 -33.89
C GLU A 6 1.53 -0.71 -32.72
N CYS A 7 2.38 -1.35 -31.90
CA CYS A 7 3.35 -0.73 -30.96
C CYS A 7 2.83 -0.14 -29.65
N PHE A 8 1.55 -0.27 -29.31
CA PHE A 8 1.04 0.14 -28.01
C PHE A 8 0.91 -1.06 -27.06
N LEU A 9 1.36 -0.88 -25.82
CA LEU A 9 1.17 -1.82 -24.73
C LEU A 9 0.04 -1.32 -23.82
N GLU A 10 -1.04 -2.07 -23.68
CA GLU A 10 -2.04 -1.78 -22.65
C GLU A 10 -1.48 -2.15 -21.27
N VAL A 11 -1.40 -1.15 -20.38
CA VAL A 11 -0.85 -1.27 -19.03
C VAL A 11 -1.92 -1.25 -17.94
N GLY A 12 -3.16 -0.90 -18.28
CA GLY A 12 -4.29 -0.96 -17.34
C GLY A 12 -5.57 -0.35 -17.91
N ALA A 13 -6.67 -0.56 -17.19
CA ALA A 13 -7.96 0.05 -17.47
C ALA A 13 -8.68 0.38 -16.15
N CYS A 14 -9.43 1.48 -16.12
CA CYS A 14 -10.26 1.90 -14.99
C CYS A 14 -11.55 2.54 -15.52
N GLY A 15 -12.69 1.88 -15.33
CA GLY A 15 -13.95 2.29 -15.96
C GLY A 15 -13.81 2.35 -17.48
N ASP A 16 -14.20 3.49 -18.07
CA ASP A 16 -14.07 3.75 -19.51
C ASP A 16 -12.68 4.26 -19.93
N ILE A 17 -11.72 4.33 -19.00
CA ILE A 17 -10.37 4.81 -19.27
C ILE A 17 -9.43 3.63 -19.53
N ARG A 18 -8.72 3.66 -20.66
CA ARG A 18 -7.63 2.74 -20.97
C ARG A 18 -6.30 3.45 -20.90
N TYR A 19 -5.33 2.79 -20.28
CA TYR A 19 -3.95 3.26 -20.15
C TYR A 19 -3.07 2.43 -21.06
N LEU A 20 -2.49 3.09 -22.05
CA LEU A 20 -1.58 2.51 -23.01
C LEU A 20 -0.19 3.13 -22.81
N PHE A 21 0.82 2.42 -23.28
CA PHE A 21 2.21 2.82 -23.17
C PHE A 21 2.91 2.60 -24.51
N LYS A 22 3.71 3.58 -24.93
CA LYS A 22 4.55 3.51 -26.12
C LYS A 22 5.75 4.44 -25.96
N ASP A 23 6.95 3.92 -26.23
CA ASP A 23 8.20 4.69 -26.27
C ASP A 23 8.45 5.58 -25.04
N GLY A 24 8.21 5.05 -23.82
CA GLY A 24 8.39 5.79 -22.56
C GLY A 24 7.22 6.71 -22.19
N LYS A 25 6.22 6.84 -23.06
CA LYS A 25 5.12 7.78 -22.93
C LYS A 25 3.81 7.04 -22.65
N GLN A 26 2.97 7.68 -21.85
CA GLN A 26 1.65 7.18 -21.51
C GLN A 26 0.61 7.78 -22.45
N ILE A 27 -0.33 6.96 -22.88
CA ILE A 27 -1.50 7.37 -23.64
C ILE A 27 -2.72 6.98 -22.83
N ILE A 28 -3.58 7.95 -22.54
CA ILE A 28 -4.80 7.74 -21.77
C ILE A 28 -5.97 7.94 -22.71
N VAL A 29 -6.73 6.87 -22.96
CA VAL A 29 -7.91 6.91 -23.83
C VAL A 29 -9.15 6.91 -22.95
N ASN A 30 -9.93 7.99 -22.99
CA ASN A 30 -11.22 8.09 -22.30
C ASN A 30 -12.35 7.75 -23.27
N GLY A 31 -13.06 6.65 -23.00
CA GLY A 31 -14.18 6.19 -23.82
C GLY A 31 -13.75 5.43 -25.09
N THR A 32 -14.63 5.46 -26.09
CA THR A 32 -14.40 4.74 -27.36
C THR A 32 -13.37 5.46 -28.22
N LEU A 33 -12.39 4.69 -28.72
CA LEU A 33 -11.37 5.21 -29.62
C LEU A 33 -11.99 5.54 -30.98
N SER A 34 -11.98 6.82 -31.37
CA SER A 34 -12.48 7.28 -32.69
C SER A 34 -11.39 7.81 -33.62
N ILE A 35 -10.11 7.71 -33.20
CA ILE A 35 -8.94 8.13 -33.97
C ILE A 35 -7.90 7.00 -33.98
N ASP A 36 -7.15 6.87 -35.07
CA ASP A 36 -6.02 5.96 -35.14
C ASP A 36 -4.85 6.47 -34.27
N LEU A 37 -4.56 5.76 -33.17
CA LEU A 37 -3.48 6.12 -32.26
C LEU A 37 -2.10 6.12 -32.93
N SER A 38 -1.88 5.33 -33.99
CA SER A 38 -0.60 5.27 -34.68
C SER A 38 -0.25 6.59 -35.39
N SER A 39 -1.27 7.39 -35.71
CA SER A 39 -1.15 8.69 -36.37
C SER A 39 -0.88 9.86 -35.42
N ILE A 40 -1.02 9.65 -34.10
CA ILE A 40 -0.93 10.71 -33.11
C ILE A 40 0.53 10.94 -32.70
N PRO A 41 1.07 12.16 -32.83
CA PRO A 41 2.41 12.46 -32.35
C PRO A 41 2.45 12.42 -30.82
N LEU A 42 3.38 11.66 -30.23
CA LEU A 42 3.56 11.64 -28.78
C LEU A 42 4.48 12.79 -28.36
N LEU A 43 3.94 14.00 -28.20
CA LEU A 43 4.74 15.22 -27.98
C LEU A 43 5.29 15.34 -26.54
N GLU A 44 4.45 15.13 -25.52
CA GLU A 44 4.81 15.21 -24.09
C GLU A 44 4.85 13.82 -23.42
N ASP A 45 4.96 13.76 -22.09
CA ASP A 45 5.01 12.50 -21.32
C ASP A 45 3.67 11.74 -21.35
N THR A 46 2.56 12.49 -21.40
CA THR A 46 1.20 11.95 -21.38
C THR A 46 0.42 12.53 -22.56
N THR A 47 -0.23 11.65 -23.32
CA THR A 47 -1.17 11.99 -24.39
C THR A 47 -2.56 11.52 -24.00
N ARG A 48 -3.50 12.44 -23.80
CA ARG A 48 -4.90 12.09 -23.55
C ARG A 48 -5.70 12.13 -24.86
N VAL A 49 -6.53 11.12 -25.05
CA VAL A 49 -7.41 10.95 -26.21
C VAL A 49 -8.84 10.82 -25.70
N GLU A 50 -9.72 11.73 -26.12
CA GLU A 50 -11.15 11.74 -25.77
C GLU A 50 -11.96 11.96 -27.05
N GLY A 51 -12.48 10.87 -27.62
CA GLY A 51 -12.99 10.87 -28.99
C GLY A 51 -11.91 11.30 -29.99
N GLU A 52 -12.16 12.38 -30.74
CA GLU A 52 -11.20 12.96 -31.69
C GLU A 52 -10.26 13.99 -31.05
N ARG A 53 -10.50 14.37 -29.80
CA ARG A 53 -9.69 15.37 -29.10
C ARG A 53 -8.42 14.72 -28.57
N VAL A 54 -7.28 15.28 -28.95
CA VAL A 54 -5.96 14.89 -28.45
C VAL A 54 -5.35 16.05 -27.67
N THR A 55 -4.85 15.79 -26.47
CA THR A 55 -4.09 16.76 -25.67
C THR A 55 -2.80 16.15 -25.18
N HIS A 56 -1.72 16.92 -25.23
CA HIS A 56 -0.42 16.53 -24.70
C HIS A 56 -0.14 17.32 -23.44
N GLU A 57 0.28 16.64 -22.38
CA GLU A 57 0.58 17.26 -21.10
C GLU A 57 1.85 16.67 -20.49
N LYS A 58 2.60 17.53 -19.79
CA LYS A 58 3.67 17.07 -18.92
C LYS A 58 3.07 16.30 -17.77
N ARG A 59 3.66 15.15 -17.47
CA ARG A 59 3.23 14.32 -16.36
C ARG A 59 3.48 15.00 -15.03
N TYR A 60 4.64 15.63 -14.89
CA TYR A 60 5.01 16.40 -13.72
C TYR A 60 4.98 17.90 -14.03
N THR A 61 4.21 18.59 -13.20
CA THR A 61 3.97 20.03 -13.23
C THR A 61 4.23 20.57 -11.83
N LYS A 62 4.34 21.90 -11.70
CA LYS A 62 4.48 22.53 -10.38
C LYS A 62 3.28 22.26 -9.46
N SER A 63 2.10 22.00 -10.03
CA SER A 63 0.85 21.73 -9.30
C SER A 63 0.76 20.32 -8.72
N ASN A 64 1.44 19.32 -9.29
CA ASN A 64 1.41 17.93 -8.84
C ASN A 64 2.79 17.39 -8.40
N THR A 65 3.67 18.30 -7.98
CA THR A 65 4.96 17.99 -7.37
C THR A 65 5.18 18.89 -6.16
N ILE A 66 5.90 18.40 -5.15
CA ILE A 66 6.15 19.14 -3.90
C ILE A 66 7.59 19.64 -3.90
N LEU A 67 7.82 20.93 -3.64
CA LEU A 67 9.18 21.44 -3.49
C LEU A 67 9.83 20.79 -2.26
N ILE A 68 11.00 20.18 -2.44
CA ILE A 68 11.76 19.56 -1.35
C ILE A 68 13.13 20.23 -1.20
N LYS A 69 13.56 20.42 0.04
CA LYS A 69 14.89 20.92 0.41
C LYS A 69 15.86 19.77 0.56
N ASP A 70 17.16 20.01 0.49
CA ASP A 70 18.17 18.96 0.72
C ASP A 70 18.12 18.35 2.13
N SER A 71 17.58 19.09 3.10
CA SER A 71 17.31 18.59 4.46
C SER A 71 16.16 17.59 4.52
N ASP A 72 15.30 17.57 3.50
CA ASP A 72 14.19 16.61 3.44
C ASP A 72 14.75 15.26 2.96
N PHE A 73 14.40 14.19 3.68
CA PHE A 73 14.91 12.83 3.46
C PHE A 73 16.44 12.73 3.60
N PRO A 74 16.99 13.04 4.79
CA PRO A 74 18.44 13.00 4.98
C PRO A 74 18.98 11.60 4.71
N ASN A 75 20.12 11.53 4.02
CA ASN A 75 20.81 10.29 3.64
C ASN A 75 20.05 9.38 2.65
N VAL A 76 18.94 9.84 2.06
CA VAL A 76 18.25 9.11 0.99
C VAL A 76 18.71 9.65 -0.38
N PRO A 77 19.29 8.82 -1.27
CA PRO A 77 19.68 9.23 -2.60
C PRO A 77 18.54 9.85 -3.41
N ARG A 78 18.87 10.85 -4.22
CA ARG A 78 17.93 11.47 -5.16
C ARG A 78 18.19 10.99 -6.58
N ILE A 79 17.12 10.67 -7.29
CA ILE A 79 17.15 10.29 -8.69
C ILE A 79 16.34 11.34 -9.46
N ASP A 80 16.91 11.87 -10.54
CA ASP A 80 16.15 12.71 -11.47
C ASP A 80 15.28 11.79 -12.32
N TYR A 81 13.98 12.01 -12.29
CA TYR A 81 12.99 11.28 -13.06
C TYR A 81 13.36 11.19 -14.55
N HIS A 82 13.84 12.27 -15.16
CA HIS A 82 14.17 12.29 -16.59
C HIS A 82 15.44 11.50 -16.94
N THR A 83 16.22 11.10 -15.94
CA THR A 83 17.39 10.23 -16.11
C THR A 83 17.04 8.74 -15.95
N MET A 84 15.85 8.43 -15.43
CA MET A 84 15.41 7.05 -15.25
C MET A 84 15.12 6.41 -16.60
N ARG A 85 15.57 5.17 -16.78
CA ARG A 85 15.05 4.33 -17.87
C ARG A 85 13.64 3.89 -17.49
N HIS A 86 12.64 4.47 -18.15
CA HIS A 86 11.26 4.22 -17.78
C HIS A 86 10.81 2.80 -18.15
N GLY A 87 10.32 2.07 -17.15
CA GLY A 87 9.49 0.89 -17.32
C GLY A 87 8.06 1.25 -17.73
N THR A 88 7.16 0.28 -17.63
CA THR A 88 5.73 0.45 -17.94
C THR A 88 4.96 0.74 -16.66
N TRP A 89 4.22 1.86 -16.60
CA TRP A 89 3.32 2.18 -15.48
C TRP A 89 2.13 3.03 -15.94
N SER A 90 1.13 3.21 -15.08
CA SER A 90 -0.07 4.02 -15.38
C SER A 90 -0.52 4.89 -14.21
N ASP A 91 -1.31 5.93 -14.44
CA ASP A 91 -1.79 6.76 -13.33
C ASP A 91 -2.61 5.91 -12.33
N CYS A 92 -3.37 4.92 -12.81
CA CYS A 92 -4.10 4.00 -11.92
C CYS A 92 -3.19 3.02 -11.16
N LEU A 93 -2.01 2.71 -11.68
CA LEU A 93 -1.00 1.84 -11.06
C LEU A 93 0.36 2.53 -11.14
N PRO A 94 0.66 3.47 -10.23
CA PRO A 94 1.85 4.31 -10.31
C PRO A 94 3.13 3.57 -9.87
N ILE A 95 3.14 2.25 -10.02
CA ILE A 95 4.24 1.37 -9.66
C ILE A 95 5.04 1.07 -10.92
N GLU A 96 6.31 1.43 -10.91
CA GLU A 96 7.26 1.15 -11.99
C GLU A 96 8.37 0.22 -11.49
N PHE A 97 8.62 -0.87 -12.19
CA PHE A 97 9.68 -1.82 -11.84
C PHE A 97 10.99 -1.40 -12.49
N GLY A 98 12.07 -1.30 -11.71
CA GLY A 98 13.40 -0.92 -12.20
C GLY A 98 14.11 -1.98 -13.05
N HIS A 99 13.43 -3.01 -13.55
CA HIS A 99 14.04 -4.03 -14.39
C HIS A 99 14.62 -3.43 -15.69
N GLY A 100 15.90 -3.71 -15.96
CA GLY A 100 16.62 -3.16 -17.13
C GLY A 100 17.08 -1.72 -16.96
N THR A 101 16.95 -1.16 -15.76
CA THR A 101 17.44 0.16 -15.38
C THR A 101 18.72 0.06 -14.55
N ASP A 102 19.28 1.21 -14.17
CA ASP A 102 20.41 1.28 -13.24
C ASP A 102 20.03 0.87 -11.80
N HIS A 103 18.74 0.59 -11.54
CA HIS A 103 18.18 0.20 -10.25
C HIS A 103 17.34 -1.08 -10.33
N PRO A 104 17.92 -2.24 -10.73
CA PRO A 104 17.17 -3.48 -11.00
C PRO A 104 16.47 -4.09 -9.79
N GLU A 105 16.88 -3.71 -8.57
CA GLU A 105 16.31 -4.18 -7.30
C GLU A 105 15.38 -3.13 -6.67
N THR A 106 14.95 -2.12 -7.43
CA THR A 106 14.10 -1.03 -6.95
C THR A 106 12.76 -1.02 -7.65
N VAL A 107 11.71 -0.76 -6.88
CA VAL A 107 10.36 -0.48 -7.36
C VAL A 107 10.03 0.97 -7.05
N PHE A 108 9.49 1.71 -8.00
CA PHE A 108 9.19 3.13 -7.85
C PHE A 108 7.69 3.35 -7.68
N LYS A 109 7.28 4.07 -6.62
CA LYS A 109 5.92 4.61 -6.45
C LYS A 109 5.94 6.07 -6.87
N LEU A 110 5.35 6.36 -8.02
CA LEU A 110 5.36 7.66 -8.66
C LEU A 110 4.12 8.50 -8.31
N ALA A 111 4.23 9.83 -8.37
CA ALA A 111 3.34 10.73 -7.65
C ALA A 111 2.59 11.73 -8.55
N ALA A 112 2.21 11.34 -9.78
CA ALA A 112 1.65 12.27 -10.78
C ALA A 112 0.30 12.92 -10.37
N TRP A 113 -0.48 12.34 -9.47
CA TRP A 113 -1.81 12.86 -9.08
C TRP A 113 -2.19 12.66 -7.60
N LYS A 114 -1.38 11.91 -6.83
CA LYS A 114 -1.54 11.69 -5.38
C LYS A 114 -0.32 12.19 -4.59
N THR A 115 0.30 13.27 -5.04
CA THR A 115 1.61 13.75 -4.56
C THR A 115 1.70 13.86 -3.05
N LYS A 116 0.66 14.38 -2.40
CA LYS A 116 0.64 14.53 -0.93
C LYS A 116 0.64 13.19 -0.20
N LEU A 117 -0.13 12.20 -0.68
CA LEU A 117 -0.20 10.87 -0.08
C LEU A 117 1.12 10.13 -0.29
N VAL A 118 1.64 10.13 -1.52
CA VAL A 118 2.92 9.46 -1.85
C VAL A 118 4.10 10.11 -1.10
N HIS A 119 4.10 11.43 -0.94
CA HIS A 119 5.10 12.13 -0.13
C HIS A 119 4.99 11.80 1.36
N ARG A 120 3.76 11.70 1.90
CA ARG A 120 3.51 11.30 3.28
C ARG A 120 4.04 9.88 3.54
N ASP A 121 3.74 8.94 2.64
CA ASP A 121 4.24 7.57 2.66
C ASP A 121 5.78 7.53 2.71
N ALA A 122 6.45 8.23 1.78
CA ALA A 122 7.91 8.37 1.81
C ALA A 122 8.43 8.97 3.12
N THR A 123 7.70 9.93 3.71
CA THR A 123 8.07 10.56 4.99
C THR A 123 8.03 9.55 6.13
N PHE A 124 7.04 8.67 6.17
CA PHE A 124 7.00 7.57 7.14
C PHE A 124 8.16 6.60 6.93
N LEU A 125 8.33 6.08 5.70
CA LEU A 125 9.39 5.11 5.40
C LEU A 125 10.79 5.66 5.72
N SER A 126 11.01 6.96 5.55
CA SER A 126 12.29 7.61 5.91
C SER A 126 12.63 7.55 7.40
N ARG A 127 11.64 7.34 8.27
CA ARG A 127 11.80 7.19 9.73
C ARG A 127 11.96 5.73 10.17
N LEU A 128 11.67 4.79 9.27
CA LEU A 128 11.57 3.35 9.56
C LEU A 128 12.81 2.57 9.11
N VAL A 129 13.94 3.27 8.93
CA VAL A 129 15.19 2.72 8.36
C VAL A 129 15.85 1.61 9.18
N ASN A 130 15.44 1.41 10.44
CA ASN A 130 16.03 0.43 11.36
C ASN A 130 15.24 -0.88 11.46
N SER A 131 14.19 -1.09 10.65
CA SER A 131 13.37 -2.30 10.70
C SER A 131 13.62 -3.25 9.53
N ASP A 132 14.02 -4.47 9.86
CA ASP A 132 14.15 -5.57 8.90
C ASP A 132 12.80 -6.11 8.42
N ASN A 133 11.70 -5.75 9.06
CA ASN A 133 10.36 -6.24 8.72
C ASN A 133 9.53 -5.23 7.91
N ILE A 134 10.08 -4.05 7.62
CA ILE A 134 9.39 -3.00 6.84
C ILE A 134 10.11 -2.81 5.51
N VAL A 135 9.36 -2.50 4.45
CA VAL A 135 9.93 -2.14 3.15
C VAL A 135 10.85 -0.93 3.30
N ARG A 136 12.04 -1.00 2.70
CA ARG A 136 13.02 0.07 2.81
C ARG A 136 12.78 1.14 1.75
N LEU A 137 12.83 2.40 2.16
CA LEU A 137 12.98 3.54 1.27
C LEU A 137 14.40 3.56 0.70
N VAL A 138 14.52 3.43 -0.61
CA VAL A 138 15.81 3.35 -1.32
C VAL A 138 16.21 4.68 -1.91
N SER A 139 15.26 5.44 -2.46
CA SER A 139 15.55 6.70 -3.16
C SER A 139 14.35 7.62 -3.19
N ILE A 140 14.59 8.92 -3.40
CA ILE A 140 13.57 9.91 -3.73
C ILE A 140 13.66 10.25 -5.21
N VAL A 141 12.54 10.15 -5.91
CA VAL A 141 12.44 10.55 -7.32
C VAL A 141 12.06 12.03 -7.37
N THR A 142 12.81 12.79 -8.15
CA THR A 142 12.66 14.24 -8.27
C THR A 142 12.50 14.70 -9.70
N VAL A 143 11.75 15.78 -9.90
CA VAL A 143 11.69 16.56 -11.14
C VAL A 143 11.96 18.01 -10.79
N GLU A 144 13.01 18.61 -11.37
CA GLU A 144 13.38 20.01 -11.13
C GLU A 144 13.49 20.35 -9.62
N GLY A 145 14.06 19.45 -8.81
CA GLY A 145 14.19 19.61 -7.36
C GLY A 145 12.88 19.47 -6.57
N ARG A 146 11.84 18.93 -7.19
CA ARG A 146 10.52 18.68 -6.57
C ARG A 146 10.27 17.19 -6.46
N PHE A 147 9.68 16.75 -5.35
CA PHE A 147 9.26 15.38 -5.13
C PHE A 147 8.26 14.95 -6.20
N ALA A 148 8.59 13.82 -6.85
CA ALA A 148 7.82 13.18 -7.91
C ALA A 148 7.51 11.70 -7.59
N GLY A 149 8.08 11.14 -6.52
CA GLY A 149 7.87 9.76 -6.11
C GLY A 149 9.03 9.26 -5.24
N TYR A 150 9.07 7.96 -5.01
CA TYR A 150 10.17 7.32 -4.30
C TYR A 150 10.42 5.90 -4.82
N GLY A 151 11.66 5.43 -4.66
CA GLY A 151 12.06 4.05 -4.88
C GLY A 151 12.10 3.26 -3.57
N MET A 152 11.69 2.01 -3.61
CA MET A 152 11.70 1.08 -2.50
C MET A 152 12.28 -0.28 -2.91
N ASP A 153 12.62 -1.13 -1.95
CA ASP A 153 13.11 -2.49 -2.23
C ASP A 153 12.13 -3.24 -3.15
N LEU A 154 12.66 -3.99 -4.12
CA LEU A 154 11.88 -4.94 -4.90
C LEU A 154 11.41 -6.08 -4.00
N LEU A 155 10.09 -6.21 -3.87
CA LEU A 155 9.41 -7.25 -3.12
C LEU A 155 8.51 -8.06 -4.05
N TYR A 156 8.16 -9.26 -3.60
CA TYR A 156 7.36 -10.22 -4.35
C TYR A 156 6.10 -10.57 -3.56
N GLU A 157 5.03 -10.87 -4.27
CA GLU A 157 3.80 -11.34 -3.64
C GLU A 157 4.03 -12.65 -2.88
N LEU A 158 3.25 -12.88 -1.83
CA LEU A 158 3.32 -14.10 -1.02
C LEU A 158 3.08 -15.38 -1.83
N ARG A 159 2.35 -15.29 -2.94
CA ARG A 159 2.05 -16.42 -3.85
C ARG A 159 3.09 -16.60 -4.96
N SER A 160 4.11 -15.76 -5.02
CA SER A 160 5.18 -15.88 -6.01
C SER A 160 6.02 -17.15 -5.77
N PRO A 161 6.81 -17.62 -6.76
CA PRO A 161 7.74 -18.74 -6.55
C PRO A 161 8.82 -18.49 -5.48
N LEU A 162 9.04 -17.23 -5.10
CA LEU A 162 9.94 -16.83 -4.02
C LEU A 162 9.22 -16.72 -2.66
N GLY A 163 7.89 -16.83 -2.66
CA GLY A 163 7.06 -16.82 -1.46
C GLY A 163 7.28 -18.05 -0.58
N PRO A 164 7.04 -17.93 0.74
CA PRO A 164 7.07 -19.07 1.64
C PRO A 164 5.96 -20.06 1.29
N THR A 165 6.14 -21.33 1.65
CA THR A 165 5.02 -22.29 1.67
C THR A 165 3.96 -21.81 2.67
N THR A 166 2.73 -22.33 2.55
CA THR A 166 1.65 -21.96 3.46
C THR A 166 2.01 -22.28 4.92
N GLU A 167 2.62 -23.44 5.14
CA GLU A 167 3.09 -23.90 6.44
C GLU A 167 4.17 -22.97 6.99
N ARG A 168 5.12 -22.58 6.14
CA ARG A 168 6.19 -21.67 6.55
C ARG A 168 5.66 -20.27 6.85
N LEU A 169 4.66 -19.81 6.11
CA LEU A 169 3.99 -18.54 6.39
C LEU A 169 3.29 -18.59 7.75
N LYS A 170 2.56 -19.65 8.05
CA LYS A 170 1.91 -19.86 9.36
C LYS A 170 2.91 -19.84 10.51
N GLU A 171 4.10 -20.43 10.31
CA GLU A 171 5.18 -20.39 11.31
C GLU A 171 5.75 -18.98 11.52
N MET A 172 5.98 -18.23 10.43
CA MET A 172 6.66 -16.93 10.50
C MET A 172 5.75 -15.77 10.88
N LEU A 173 4.46 -15.85 10.55
CA LEU A 173 3.54 -14.71 10.64
C LEU A 173 3.37 -14.17 12.07
N PRO A 174 3.20 -14.99 13.14
CA PRO A 174 2.99 -14.46 14.48
C PRO A 174 4.16 -13.61 14.99
N ASP A 175 5.39 -14.07 14.75
CA ASP A 175 6.62 -13.38 15.17
C ASP A 175 6.80 -12.10 14.32
N PHE A 176 6.62 -12.20 13.00
CA PHE A 176 6.66 -11.04 12.12
C PHE A 176 5.67 -9.95 12.53
N ILE A 177 4.40 -10.30 12.75
CA ILE A 177 3.36 -9.32 13.07
C ILE A 177 3.63 -8.63 14.39
N GLN A 178 3.92 -9.38 15.45
CA GLN A 178 4.14 -8.80 16.78
C GLN A 178 5.38 -7.92 16.81
N ASP A 179 6.51 -8.39 16.27
CA ASP A 179 7.75 -7.61 16.22
C ASP A 179 7.58 -6.32 15.41
N THR A 180 6.85 -6.40 14.28
CA THR A 180 6.65 -5.24 13.39
C THR A 180 5.73 -4.20 14.02
N VAL A 181 4.60 -4.62 14.58
CA VAL A 181 3.63 -3.72 15.20
C VAL A 181 4.20 -3.08 16.47
N GLU A 182 4.91 -3.86 17.28
CA GLU A 182 5.57 -3.33 18.47
C GLU A 182 6.66 -2.32 18.10
N TYR A 183 7.49 -2.61 17.09
CA TYR A 183 8.45 -1.62 16.58
C TYR A 183 7.75 -0.33 16.14
N LEU A 184 6.68 -0.44 15.35
CA LEU A 184 5.92 0.71 14.87
C LEU A 184 5.37 1.56 16.02
N HIS A 185 4.72 0.94 16.99
CA HIS A 185 4.06 1.66 18.09
C HIS A 185 5.05 2.18 19.14
N GLN A 186 5.94 1.30 19.62
CA GLN A 186 6.81 1.58 20.76
C GLN A 186 8.09 2.31 20.37
N THR A 187 8.64 2.04 19.18
CA THR A 187 9.92 2.63 18.75
C THR A 187 9.70 3.79 17.79
N ALA A 188 8.86 3.61 16.77
CA ALA A 188 8.70 4.61 15.72
C ALA A 188 7.57 5.61 15.98
N HIS A 189 6.66 5.31 16.91
CA HIS A 189 5.43 6.07 17.19
C HIS A 189 4.59 6.32 15.93
N ILE A 190 4.44 5.26 15.12
CA ILE A 190 3.66 5.23 13.89
C ILE A 190 2.61 4.11 14.02
N TYR A 191 1.38 4.40 13.62
CA TYR A 191 0.27 3.44 13.55
C TYR A 191 -0.03 3.18 12.08
N HIS A 192 0.00 1.92 11.64
CA HIS A 192 -0.10 1.55 10.22
C HIS A 192 -1.51 1.78 9.66
N CYS A 193 -2.53 1.45 10.46
CA CYS A 193 -3.96 1.58 10.15
C CYS A 193 -4.51 0.68 9.03
N ASP A 194 -3.65 0.01 8.24
CA ASP A 194 -4.06 -0.96 7.20
C ASP A 194 -3.28 -2.30 7.28
N ILE A 195 -3.25 -2.95 8.44
CA ILE A 195 -2.56 -4.25 8.59
C ILE A 195 -3.43 -5.36 8.01
N ARG A 196 -2.99 -5.93 6.89
CA ARG A 196 -3.71 -6.98 6.16
C ARG A 196 -2.77 -7.77 5.24
N MET A 197 -3.25 -8.92 4.76
CA MET A 197 -2.43 -9.84 3.97
C MET A 197 -1.92 -9.24 2.65
N SER A 198 -2.72 -8.37 1.99
CA SER A 198 -2.30 -7.69 0.76
C SER A 198 -1.16 -6.70 0.97
N ASN A 199 -0.95 -6.25 2.20
CA ASN A 199 0.10 -5.29 2.57
C ASN A 199 1.33 -6.00 3.18
N ILE A 200 1.40 -7.33 3.04
CA ILE A 200 2.56 -8.14 3.42
C ILE A 200 3.12 -8.77 2.16
N MET A 201 4.39 -8.49 1.88
CA MET A 201 5.13 -9.05 0.76
C MET A 201 6.37 -9.80 1.25
N VAL A 202 7.10 -10.43 0.33
CA VAL A 202 8.37 -11.11 0.64
C VAL A 202 9.53 -10.48 -0.11
N ASN A 203 10.70 -10.47 0.49
CA ASN A 203 11.93 -10.11 -0.22
C ASN A 203 12.53 -11.32 -0.96
N GLY A 204 13.63 -11.10 -1.71
CA GLY A 204 14.33 -12.17 -2.43
C GLY A 204 14.91 -13.29 -1.57
N GLN A 205 14.95 -13.10 -0.23
CA GLN A 205 15.38 -14.09 0.75
C GLN A 205 14.19 -14.81 1.44
N GLY A 206 12.96 -14.56 0.99
CA GLY A 206 11.73 -15.15 1.56
C GLY A 206 11.34 -14.60 2.93
N ARG A 207 11.88 -13.44 3.35
CA ARG A 207 11.46 -12.76 4.59
C ARG A 207 10.27 -11.86 4.33
N LEU A 208 9.35 -11.83 5.29
CA LEU A 208 8.17 -10.98 5.24
C LEU A 208 8.53 -9.51 5.42
N LYS A 209 7.79 -8.64 4.72
CA LYS A 209 7.93 -7.19 4.75
C LYS A 209 6.56 -6.53 4.74
N LEU A 210 6.32 -5.60 5.66
CA LEU A 210 5.14 -4.74 5.67
C LEU A 210 5.34 -3.58 4.69
N ILE A 211 4.31 -3.30 3.89
CA ILE A 211 4.27 -2.26 2.87
C ILE A 211 3.04 -1.34 3.07
N ASP A 212 3.02 -0.24 2.31
CA ASP A 212 1.89 0.67 2.12
C ASP A 212 1.45 1.46 3.37
N PHE A 213 2.15 2.59 3.63
CA PHE A 213 1.91 3.48 4.77
C PHE A 213 1.07 4.70 4.37
N ASP A 214 0.21 4.58 3.36
CA ASP A 214 -0.52 5.69 2.77
C ASP A 214 -1.57 6.32 3.72
N ILE A 215 -2.13 5.50 4.62
CA ILE A 215 -3.06 5.92 5.68
C ILE A 215 -2.47 5.87 7.10
N ALA A 216 -1.16 5.62 7.23
CA ALA A 216 -0.50 5.53 8.53
C ALA A 216 -0.54 6.87 9.29
N GLU A 217 -0.58 6.84 10.62
CA GLU A 217 -0.74 8.01 11.49
C GLU A 217 0.35 8.08 12.58
N ILE A 218 0.61 9.28 13.12
CA ILE A 218 1.47 9.47 14.30
C ILE A 218 0.69 9.78 15.58
N ASP A 219 -0.55 10.24 15.44
CA ASP A 219 -1.44 10.50 16.57
C ASP A 219 -2.32 9.28 16.80
N VAL A 220 -2.21 8.67 17.97
CA VAL A 220 -2.99 7.49 18.37
C VAL A 220 -4.49 7.74 18.38
N SER A 221 -4.92 9.01 18.41
CA SER A 221 -6.32 9.44 18.40
C SER A 221 -6.79 9.94 17.04
N ALA A 222 -5.96 9.84 16.00
CA ALA A 222 -6.36 10.22 14.65
C ALA A 222 -7.49 9.33 14.11
N SER A 223 -8.18 9.82 13.09
CA SER A 223 -9.30 9.12 12.44
C SER A 223 -8.96 8.86 10.96
N PRO A 224 -8.15 7.82 10.66
CA PRO A 224 -7.76 7.51 9.30
C PRO A 224 -8.98 7.13 8.46
N ARG A 225 -9.00 7.55 7.19
CA ARG A 225 -10.03 7.11 6.25
C ARG A 225 -9.65 5.74 5.72
N THR A 226 -10.29 4.71 6.26
CA THR A 226 -10.19 3.34 5.75
C THR A 226 -11.49 2.96 5.02
N TYR A 227 -11.33 2.30 3.88
CA TYR A 227 -12.43 1.70 3.13
C TYR A 227 -12.59 0.21 3.44
N PHE A 228 -11.74 -0.33 4.31
CA PHE A 228 -11.73 -1.75 4.64
C PHE A 228 -12.76 -2.03 5.75
N PRO A 229 -13.81 -2.84 5.49
CA PRO A 229 -14.90 -3.04 6.45
C PRO A 229 -14.43 -3.54 7.83
N THR A 230 -13.44 -4.44 7.87
CA THR A 230 -12.90 -4.94 9.14
C THR A 230 -12.21 -3.85 9.97
N ALA A 231 -11.49 -2.94 9.32
CA ALA A 231 -10.87 -1.81 10.00
C ALA A 231 -11.93 -0.82 10.51
N GLN A 232 -12.98 -0.57 9.73
CA GLN A 232 -14.12 0.26 10.14
C GLN A 232 -14.84 -0.34 11.36
N PHE A 233 -15.04 -1.66 11.37
CA PHE A 233 -15.60 -2.37 12.53
C PHE A 233 -14.77 -2.15 13.79
N PHE A 234 -13.45 -2.40 13.73
CA PHE A 234 -12.58 -2.20 14.89
C PHE A 234 -12.53 -0.74 15.34
N LEU A 235 -12.52 0.24 14.42
CA LEU A 235 -12.59 1.65 14.76
C LEU A 235 -13.92 2.04 15.44
N GLY A 236 -15.03 1.39 15.07
CA GLY A 236 -16.33 1.58 15.72
C GLY A 236 -16.36 1.12 17.18
N ILE A 237 -15.49 0.17 17.55
CA ILE A 237 -15.37 -0.37 18.91
C ILE A 237 -14.26 0.34 19.69
N CYS A 238 -13.14 0.62 19.03
CA CYS A 238 -11.93 1.19 19.59
C CYS A 238 -11.45 2.37 18.74
N HIS A 239 -11.55 3.59 19.28
CA HIS A 239 -11.09 4.81 18.60
C HIS A 239 -9.57 5.00 18.59
N ARG A 240 -8.80 4.15 19.30
CA ARG A 240 -7.35 4.26 19.36
C ARG A 240 -6.69 3.44 18.25
N LEU A 241 -5.65 3.98 17.62
CA LEU A 241 -5.02 3.34 16.47
C LEU A 241 -4.07 2.19 16.84
N ASP A 242 -3.51 2.16 18.05
CA ASP A 242 -2.83 0.96 18.57
C ASP A 242 -3.80 -0.22 18.69
N HIS A 243 -5.03 0.04 19.14
CA HIS A 243 -6.07 -0.97 19.21
C HIS A 243 -6.50 -1.45 17.82
N LEU A 244 -6.60 -0.54 16.83
CA LEU A 244 -6.89 -0.91 15.45
C LEU A 244 -5.83 -1.87 14.91
N ASP A 245 -4.56 -1.48 14.97
CA ASP A 245 -3.46 -2.27 14.43
C ASP A 245 -3.35 -3.64 15.09
N VAL A 246 -3.46 -3.70 16.43
CA VAL A 246 -3.43 -4.98 17.16
C VAL A 246 -4.66 -5.83 16.89
N GLY A 247 -5.86 -5.23 16.81
CA GLY A 247 -7.09 -5.94 16.46
C GLY A 247 -7.03 -6.55 15.06
N MET A 248 -6.59 -5.76 14.08
CA MET A 248 -6.35 -6.22 12.70
C MET A 248 -5.29 -7.32 12.63
N SER A 249 -4.24 -7.22 13.45
CA SER A 249 -3.17 -8.21 13.53
C SER A 249 -3.65 -9.55 14.11
N VAL A 250 -4.43 -9.53 15.19
CA VAL A 250 -5.06 -10.74 15.76
C VAL A 250 -6.00 -11.38 14.76
N PHE A 251 -6.82 -10.56 14.08
CA PHE A 251 -7.71 -11.01 13.02
C PHE A 251 -6.96 -11.67 11.85
N LEU A 252 -5.87 -11.05 11.39
CA LEU A 252 -5.01 -11.58 10.34
C LEU A 252 -4.38 -12.92 10.74
N MET A 253 -3.85 -13.04 11.96
CA MET A 253 -3.30 -14.30 12.46
C MET A 253 -4.37 -15.39 12.52
N PHE A 254 -5.56 -15.09 13.03
CA PHE A 254 -6.69 -16.03 13.02
C PHE A 254 -7.01 -16.52 11.61
N MET A 255 -7.11 -15.60 10.66
CA MET A 255 -7.42 -15.91 9.26
C MET A 255 -6.41 -16.88 8.65
N VAL A 256 -5.13 -16.54 8.77
CA VAL A 256 -4.05 -17.33 8.17
C VAL A 256 -3.87 -18.67 8.87
N LEU A 257 -3.89 -18.71 10.20
CA LEU A 257 -3.61 -19.93 10.96
C LEU A 257 -4.78 -20.92 10.93
N SER A 258 -6.01 -20.43 10.79
CA SER A 258 -7.23 -21.24 10.75
C SER A 258 -7.71 -21.59 9.33
N ASP A 259 -6.98 -21.15 8.29
CA ASP A 259 -7.38 -21.28 6.88
C ASP A 259 -8.78 -20.72 6.58
N THR A 260 -9.11 -19.58 7.20
CA THR A 260 -10.40 -18.89 7.00
C THR A 260 -10.28 -17.72 6.01
N ARG A 261 -11.42 -17.19 5.59
CA ARG A 261 -11.48 -16.04 4.66
C ARG A 261 -11.29 -14.72 5.40
N GLU A 262 -10.96 -13.66 4.65
CA GLU A 262 -10.80 -12.28 5.16
C GLU A 262 -12.16 -11.63 5.45
N GLU A 263 -12.94 -12.23 6.36
CA GLU A 263 -14.27 -11.80 6.79
C GLU A 263 -14.41 -11.94 8.31
N ILE A 264 -15.06 -10.97 8.96
CA ILE A 264 -15.30 -11.03 10.41
C ILE A 264 -16.15 -12.27 10.72
N PRO A 265 -15.69 -13.21 11.56
CA PRO A 265 -16.49 -14.38 11.94
C PRO A 265 -17.75 -13.93 12.68
N ALA A 266 -18.79 -14.79 12.63
CA ALA A 266 -20.06 -14.52 13.28
C ALA A 266 -19.91 -14.13 14.76
N ASN A 267 -18.95 -14.74 15.46
CA ASN A 267 -18.51 -14.27 16.76
C ASN A 267 -17.17 -13.53 16.63
N ALA A 268 -17.21 -12.20 16.71
CA ALA A 268 -16.03 -11.36 16.60
C ALA A 268 -14.97 -11.61 17.70
N LEU A 269 -15.31 -12.32 18.80
CA LEU A 269 -14.34 -12.73 19.82
C LEU A 269 -13.52 -13.96 19.42
N ASP A 270 -13.93 -14.74 18.42
CA ASP A 270 -13.24 -15.98 18.02
C ASP A 270 -11.75 -15.75 17.68
N PRO A 271 -11.35 -14.70 16.93
CA PRO A 271 -9.94 -14.43 16.66
C PRO A 271 -9.11 -14.20 17.92
N PHE A 272 -9.68 -13.53 18.92
CA PHE A 272 -9.01 -13.23 20.18
C PHE A 272 -8.91 -14.46 21.09
N ASN A 273 -9.96 -15.28 21.14
CA ASN A 273 -9.91 -16.55 21.86
C ASN A 273 -8.89 -17.49 21.21
N PHE A 274 -8.91 -17.61 19.88
CA PHE A 274 -7.93 -18.39 19.14
C PHE A 274 -6.50 -17.94 19.43
N TYR A 275 -6.23 -16.64 19.45
CA TYR A 275 -4.92 -16.09 19.76
C TYR A 275 -4.41 -16.52 21.15
N ILE A 276 -5.29 -16.49 22.16
CA ILE A 276 -4.98 -16.93 23.52
C ILE A 276 -4.81 -18.45 23.59
N ASP A 277 -5.76 -19.21 23.05
CA ASP A 277 -5.81 -20.67 23.12
C ASP A 277 -4.60 -21.33 22.43
N ASN A 278 -4.05 -20.67 21.41
CA ASN A 278 -2.87 -21.13 20.68
C ASN A 278 -1.55 -20.56 21.24
N ASN A 279 -1.58 -19.87 22.39
CA ASN A 279 -0.40 -19.25 23.02
C ASN A 279 0.41 -18.40 22.03
N LEU A 280 -0.27 -17.62 21.20
CA LEU A 280 0.40 -16.78 20.19
C LEU A 280 1.08 -15.56 20.80
N GLN A 281 0.83 -15.26 22.08
CA GLN A 281 1.48 -14.17 22.80
C GLN A 281 3.01 -14.30 22.79
N ARG A 282 3.69 -13.27 22.27
CA ARG A 282 5.16 -13.15 22.29
C ARG A 282 5.65 -11.91 23.05
N SER A 283 4.83 -10.88 23.20
CA SER A 283 5.24 -9.67 23.92
C SER A 283 4.19 -9.15 24.93
N ALA A 284 4.70 -8.50 25.98
CA ALA A 284 3.87 -7.92 27.03
C ALA A 284 3.06 -6.72 26.52
N TYR A 285 3.64 -5.92 25.62
CA TYR A 285 2.95 -4.80 24.99
C TYR A 285 1.77 -5.30 24.16
N PHE A 286 2.02 -6.23 23.26
CA PHE A 286 0.99 -6.75 22.35
C PHE A 286 -0.14 -7.42 23.12
N GLN A 287 0.19 -8.16 24.19
CA GLN A 287 -0.81 -8.75 25.08
C GLN A 287 -1.68 -7.68 25.75
N HIS A 288 -1.05 -6.65 26.33
CA HIS A 288 -1.78 -5.59 27.04
C HIS A 288 -2.80 -4.90 26.12
N VAL A 289 -2.39 -4.56 24.89
CA VAL A 289 -3.28 -3.93 23.92
C VAL A 289 -4.36 -4.92 23.46
N GLN A 290 -4.00 -6.17 23.15
CA GLN A 290 -4.95 -7.20 22.76
C GLN A 290 -6.03 -7.43 23.82
N ASP A 291 -5.66 -7.48 25.10
CA ASP A 291 -6.59 -7.62 26.23
C ASP A 291 -7.56 -6.44 26.29
N ALA A 292 -7.05 -5.22 26.07
CA ALA A 292 -7.88 -4.01 26.03
C ALA A 292 -8.86 -4.04 24.85
N VAL A 293 -8.44 -4.48 23.66
CA VAL A 293 -9.33 -4.65 22.49
C VAL A 293 -10.39 -5.70 22.77
N GLN A 294 -9.99 -6.89 23.24
CA GLN A 294 -10.91 -7.99 23.53
C GLN A 294 -11.93 -7.60 24.61
N GLY A 295 -11.49 -6.90 25.67
CA GLY A 295 -12.38 -6.41 26.73
C GLY A 295 -13.41 -5.41 26.21
N LYS A 296 -12.99 -4.47 25.35
CA LYS A 296 -13.91 -3.51 24.70
C LYS A 296 -14.88 -4.21 23.75
N LEU A 297 -14.41 -5.19 22.99
CA LEU A 297 -15.24 -5.97 22.08
C LEU A 297 -16.29 -6.78 22.85
N ARG A 298 -15.91 -7.45 23.94
CA ARG A 298 -16.84 -8.16 24.82
C ARG A 298 -17.93 -7.22 25.35
N ALA A 299 -17.52 -6.08 25.90
CA ALA A 299 -18.47 -5.07 26.40
C ALA A 299 -19.36 -4.47 25.30
N HIS A 300 -18.91 -4.45 24.04
CA HIS A 300 -19.72 -4.03 22.91
C HIS A 300 -20.79 -5.08 22.56
N LEU A 301 -20.40 -6.36 22.47
CA LEU A 301 -21.29 -7.47 22.12
C LEU A 301 -22.35 -7.78 23.21
N GLU A 302 -22.08 -7.42 24.46
CA GLU A 302 -23.04 -7.57 25.58
C GLU A 302 -24.16 -6.51 25.57
N ARG A 303 -24.09 -5.47 24.71
CA ARG A 303 -25.12 -4.44 24.66
C ARG A 303 -26.37 -4.96 23.94
N PRO A 304 -27.58 -4.68 24.47
CA PRO A 304 -28.83 -5.16 23.88
C PRO A 304 -29.09 -4.66 22.45
N ASP A 305 -28.53 -3.50 22.09
CA ASP A 305 -28.67 -2.87 20.77
C ASP A 305 -27.42 -3.04 19.88
N ALA A 306 -26.53 -3.98 20.20
CA ALA A 306 -25.33 -4.22 19.41
C ALA A 306 -25.68 -4.91 18.08
N GLU A 307 -26.11 -4.12 17.09
CA GLU A 307 -26.08 -4.58 15.71
C GLU A 307 -24.62 -4.72 15.27
N LEU A 308 -24.23 -5.94 14.86
CA LEU A 308 -23.05 -6.21 14.02
C LEU A 308 -23.29 -5.61 12.61
N SER A 309 -23.72 -4.35 12.52
CA SER A 309 -23.90 -3.68 11.23
C SER A 309 -22.54 -3.17 10.79
N MET A 310 -21.86 -3.94 9.93
CA MET A 310 -20.82 -3.42 9.06
C MET A 310 -21.39 -2.18 8.36
N PRO A 311 -20.75 -1.01 8.42
CA PRO A 311 -21.23 0.14 7.67
C PRO A 311 -21.16 -0.23 6.18
N TYR A 312 -22.32 -0.50 5.57
CA TYR A 312 -22.46 -0.64 4.13
C TYR A 312 -22.13 0.71 3.50
N ASN A 313 -20.86 0.91 3.14
CA ASN A 313 -20.46 2.02 2.29
C ASN A 313 -20.71 1.62 0.83
N HIS A 314 -21.86 2.05 0.31
CA HIS A 314 -21.95 2.39 -1.10
C HIS A 314 -21.03 3.58 -1.36
N GLY A 315 -19.83 3.31 -1.84
CA GLY A 315 -18.91 4.32 -2.37
C GLY A 315 -18.26 3.74 -3.61
N GLU A 316 -18.83 4.09 -4.75
CA GLU A 316 -18.34 3.74 -6.10
C GLU A 316 -16.91 4.23 -6.33
N CYS A 317 -16.24 3.53 -7.25
CA CYS A 317 -14.86 3.70 -7.74
C CYS A 317 -14.39 5.15 -7.94
#